data_AF-A0A1V5NSU7-F1
#
_entry.id   AF-A0A1V5NSU7-F1
#
_cell.length_a   1.000
_cell.length_b   1.000
_cell.length_c   1.000
_cell.angle_alpha   90.00
_cell.angle_beta   90.00
_cell.angle_gamma   90.00
#
_symmetry.space_group_name_H-M   'P 1'
#
loop_
_entity.id
_entity.type
_entity.pdbx_description
1 polymer ?
#
loop_
_entity_poly.entity_id
_entity_poly.type
_entity_poly.pdbx_seq_one_letter_code
_entity_poly.pdbx_strand_id
1 'polypeptide(L)'
;MRLALLILIAFLPTLTTPPIKLTAGLESIISPLRRLGVPAHELAMMMTLALRFIPTLLQEAEVVISAQRSRGAGFTTGSPARWARSLLPLFVPLFAGALRRADDLAVAMESRCYRGGANRTRMNALKFSAADYVVIGVTMAVLAGVIALRFV
;
A
#
# COMPACT_ATOMS: atom_id res chain seq x y z
N MET A 1 -19.06 18.18 16.13
CA MET A 1 -19.62 16.99 15.44
C MET A 1 -19.00 16.71 14.07
N ARG A 2 -18.93 17.66 13.12
CA ARG A 2 -18.38 17.42 11.76
C ARG A 2 -16.94 16.86 11.76
N LEU A 3 -16.03 17.48 12.51
CA LEU A 3 -14.63 17.04 12.59
C LEU A 3 -14.53 15.60 13.14
N ALA A 4 -15.30 15.29 14.19
CA ALA A 4 -15.31 13.95 14.79
C ALA A 4 -15.81 12.88 13.80
N LEU A 5 -16.84 13.18 13.00
CA LEU A 5 -17.33 12.27 11.96
C LEU A 5 -16.30 12.05 10.85
N LEU A 6 -15.61 13.10 10.40
CA LEU A 6 -14.56 12.97 9.37
C LEU A 6 -13.39 12.12 9.86
N ILE A 7 -12.95 12.34 11.10
CA ILE A 7 -11.89 11.53 11.72
C ILE A 7 -12.35 10.08 11.84
N LEU A 8 -13.57 9.83 12.34
CA LEU A 8 -14.11 8.49 12.49
C LEU A 8 -14.11 7.74 11.14
N ILE A 9 -14.66 8.34 10.09
CA ILE A 9 -14.76 7.74 8.75
C ILE A 9 -13.37 7.47 8.14
N ALA A 10 -12.38 8.33 8.39
CA ALA A 10 -11.02 8.14 7.88
C ALA A 10 -10.26 7.01 8.63
N PHE A 11 -10.46 6.88 9.94
CA PHE A 11 -9.74 5.91 10.76
C PHE A 11 -10.36 4.51 10.76
N LEU A 12 -11.68 4.40 10.61
CA LEU A 12 -12.39 3.12 10.67
C LEU A 12 -11.87 2.08 9.67
N PRO A 13 -11.69 2.41 8.37
CA PRO A 13 -11.14 1.47 7.39
C PRO A 13 -9.71 1.04 7.72
N THR A 14 -8.90 1.96 8.24
CA THR A 14 -7.50 1.71 8.63
C THR A 14 -7.39 0.72 9.78
N LEU A 15 -8.33 0.76 10.73
CA LEU A 15 -8.33 -0.13 11.91
C LEU A 15 -9.00 -1.48 11.65
N THR A 16 -10.00 -1.53 10.77
CA THR A 16 -10.81 -2.74 10.54
C THR A 16 -10.36 -3.55 9.34
N THR A 17 -9.60 -2.95 8.42
CA THR A 17 -9.23 -3.58 7.14
C THR A 17 -7.72 -3.67 6.97
N PRO A 18 -7.17 -4.86 6.69
CA PRO A 18 -5.75 -5.00 6.43
C PRO A 18 -5.35 -4.26 5.13
N PRO A 19 -4.16 -3.63 5.05
CA PRO A 19 -3.73 -2.82 3.91
C PRO A 19 -3.75 -3.54 2.56
N ILE A 20 -3.50 -4.85 2.55
CA ILE A 20 -3.55 -5.69 1.33
C ILE A 20 -4.98 -5.78 0.78
N LYS A 21 -6.01 -5.79 1.62
CA LYS A 21 -7.41 -5.77 1.16
C LYS A 21 -7.80 -4.38 0.64
N LEU A 22 -7.28 -3.31 1.25
CA LEU A 22 -7.50 -1.94 0.78
C LEU A 22 -6.93 -1.71 -0.62
N THR A 23 -5.73 -2.20 -0.91
CA THR A 23 -5.13 -2.09 -2.26
C THR A 23 -5.88 -2.92 -3.29
N ALA A 24 -6.37 -4.10 -2.93
CA ALA A 24 -7.23 -4.90 -3.81
C ALA A 24 -8.58 -4.23 -4.09
N GLY A 25 -9.15 -3.52 -3.12
CA GLY A 25 -10.33 -2.66 -3.33
C GLY A 25 -10.04 -1.44 -4.19
N LEU A 26 -8.88 -0.81 -4.02
CA LEU A 26 -8.46 0.31 -4.87
C LEU A 26 -8.27 -0.15 -6.33
N GLU A 27 -7.70 -1.34 -6.54
CA GLU A 27 -7.59 -1.95 -7.87
C GLU A 27 -8.97 -2.14 -8.52
N SER A 28 -9.99 -2.61 -7.78
CA SER A 28 -11.33 -2.79 -8.37
C SER A 28 -11.96 -1.47 -8.79
N ILE A 29 -11.70 -0.38 -8.06
CA ILE A 29 -12.13 0.98 -8.39
C ILE A 29 -11.38 1.53 -9.61
N ILE A 30 -10.09 1.22 -9.77
CA ILE A 30 -9.27 1.70 -10.90
C ILE A 30 -9.45 0.82 -12.16
N SER A 31 -9.84 -0.44 -12.01
CA SER A 31 -10.09 -1.39 -13.11
C SER A 31 -10.96 -0.85 -14.26
N PRO A 32 -12.09 -0.14 -14.05
CA PRO A 32 -12.87 0.43 -15.15
C PRO A 32 -12.11 1.46 -15.98
N LEU A 33 -11.15 2.18 -15.39
CA LEU A 33 -10.27 3.12 -16.09
C LEU A 33 -9.27 2.43 -17.03
N ARG A 34 -9.17 1.10 -17.00
CA ARG A 34 -8.41 0.33 -17.98
C ARG A 34 -8.87 0.59 -19.42
N ARG A 35 -10.15 0.91 -19.63
CA ARG A 35 -10.69 1.30 -20.94
C ARG A 35 -10.10 2.61 -21.47
N LEU A 36 -9.56 3.45 -20.58
CA LEU A 36 -8.88 4.71 -20.88
C LEU A 36 -7.35 4.55 -21.05
N GLY A 37 -6.84 3.31 -21.05
CA GLY A 37 -5.41 3.02 -21.19
C GLY A 37 -4.61 2.94 -19.88
N VAL A 38 -5.27 3.01 -18.72
CA VAL A 38 -4.58 2.90 -17.41
C VAL A 38 -4.21 1.44 -17.11
N PRO A 39 -2.94 1.12 -16.79
CA PRO A 39 -2.49 -0.24 -16.48
C PRO A 39 -2.85 -0.65 -15.04
N ALA A 40 -4.15 -0.74 -14.75
CA ALA A 40 -4.69 -0.99 -13.40
C ALA A 40 -4.10 -2.25 -12.71
N HIS A 41 -3.91 -3.34 -13.48
CA HIS A 41 -3.36 -4.60 -12.96
C HIS A 41 -1.89 -4.49 -12.55
N GLU A 42 -1.07 -3.79 -13.36
CA GLU A 42 0.36 -3.61 -13.05
C GLU A 42 0.53 -2.72 -11.82
N LEU A 43 -0.26 -1.65 -11.72
CA LEU A 43 -0.29 -0.80 -10.53
C LEU A 43 -0.66 -1.60 -9.28
N ALA A 44 -1.69 -2.44 -9.36
CA ALA A 44 -2.09 -3.28 -8.23
C ALA A 44 -1.01 -4.29 -7.83
N MET A 45 -0.30 -4.85 -8.80
CA MET A 45 0.84 -5.73 -8.57
C MET A 45 1.97 -5.00 -7.84
N MET A 46 2.36 -3.83 -8.34
CA MET A 46 3.41 -2.99 -7.74
C MET A 46 3.03 -2.60 -6.31
N MET A 47 1.79 -2.19 -6.07
CA MET A 47 1.29 -1.83 -4.74
C MET A 47 1.29 -3.03 -3.79
N THR A 48 0.80 -4.19 -4.23
CA THR A 48 0.81 -5.41 -3.41
C THR A 48 2.22 -5.83 -3.04
N LEU A 49 3.13 -5.74 -4.01
CA LEU A 49 4.53 -6.09 -3.80
C LEU A 49 5.24 -5.11 -2.86
N ALA A 50 5.00 -3.80 -3.03
CA ALA A 50 5.52 -2.77 -2.14
C ALA A 50 5.04 -2.98 -0.70
N LEU A 51 3.75 -3.23 -0.49
CA LEU A 51 3.19 -3.53 0.84
C LEU A 51 3.84 -4.77 1.48
N ARG A 52 4.17 -5.79 0.68
CA ARG A 52 4.85 -6.99 1.17
C ARG A 52 6.32 -6.74 1.49
N PHE A 53 6.99 -5.86 0.75
CA PHE A 53 8.40 -5.54 0.96
C PHE A 53 8.65 -4.51 2.06
N ILE A 54 7.68 -3.65 2.38
CA ILE A 54 7.81 -2.67 3.48
C ILE A 54 8.27 -3.33 4.80
N PRO A 55 7.63 -4.40 5.32
CA PRO A 55 8.08 -5.04 6.55
C PRO A 55 9.52 -5.56 6.47
N THR A 56 9.91 -6.17 5.34
CA THR A 56 11.26 -6.73 5.18
C THR A 56 12.31 -5.64 5.04
N LEU A 57 12.00 -4.53 4.35
CA LEU A 57 12.89 -3.38 4.24
C LEU A 57 13.09 -2.68 5.59
N LEU A 58 12.06 -2.61 6.43
CA LEU A 58 12.18 -2.08 7.79
C LEU A 58 13.10 -2.95 8.66
N GLN A 59 12.96 -4.28 8.61
CA GLN A 59 13.85 -5.20 9.31
C GLN A 59 15.30 -5.06 8.83
N GLU A 60 15.51 -4.96 7.51
CA GLU A 60 16.84 -4.74 6.94
C GLU A 60 17.43 -3.39 7.37
N ALA A 61 16.60 -2.34 7.41
CA ALA A 61 17.01 -1.03 7.91
C ALA A 61 17.43 -1.09 9.38
N GLU A 62 16.70 -1.80 10.24
CA GLU A 62 17.07 -1.99 11.65
C GLU A 62 18.42 -2.69 11.81
N VAL A 63 18.68 -3.72 10.99
CA VAL A 63 19.97 -4.42 10.97
C VAL A 63 21.10 -3.49 10.53
N VAL A 64 20.91 -2.74 9.44
CA VAL A 64 21.92 -1.80 8.94
C VAL A 64 22.17 -0.68 9.95
N ILE A 65 21.11 -0.10 10.55
CA ILE A 65 21.23 0.92 11.60
C ILE A 65 22.05 0.38 12.78
N SER A 66 21.74 -0.83 13.24
CA SER A 66 22.45 -1.46 14.37
C SER A 66 23.92 -1.69 14.03
N ALA A 67 24.22 -2.20 12.83
CA ALA A 67 25.60 -2.40 12.37
C ALA A 67 26.38 -1.08 12.27
N GLN A 68 25.75 -0.01 11.76
CA GLN A 68 26.38 1.31 11.67
C GLN A 68 26.60 1.94 13.06
N ARG A 69 25.65 1.76 14.00
CA ARG A 69 25.83 2.18 15.39
C ARG A 69 27.02 1.47 16.06
N SER A 70 27.18 0.16 15.84
CA SER A 70 28.36 -0.59 16.32
C SER A 70 29.67 -0.11 15.70
N ARG A 71 29.64 0.45 14.49
CA ARG A 71 30.79 1.09 13.82
C ARG A 71 31.02 2.54 14.26
N GLY A 72 30.30 3.02 15.27
CA GLY A 72 30.46 4.38 15.81
C GLY A 72 29.73 5.47 15.04
N ALA A 73 28.83 5.13 14.11
CA ALA A 73 28.03 6.12 13.40
C ALA A 73 26.95 6.74 14.32
N GLY A 74 27.08 8.04 14.59
CA GLY A 74 26.08 8.83 15.31
C GLY A 74 25.06 9.46 14.35
N PHE A 75 23.79 9.07 14.46
CA PHE A 75 22.70 9.59 13.62
C PHE A 75 22.01 10.85 14.17
N THR A 76 22.47 11.38 15.31
CA THR A 76 21.67 12.29 16.15
C THR A 76 22.29 13.67 16.41
N THR A 77 23.43 14.02 15.79
CA THR A 77 24.10 15.30 16.14
C THR A 77 24.80 15.97 14.94
N GLY A 78 24.38 17.20 14.60
CA GLY A 78 25.06 18.05 13.60
C GLY A 78 24.14 19.03 12.85
N SER A 79 24.74 19.83 11.97
CA SER A 79 24.01 20.64 10.98
C SER A 79 23.24 19.75 9.99
N PRO A 80 22.16 20.25 9.33
CA PRO A 80 21.37 19.46 8.36
C PRO A 80 22.22 18.79 7.27
N ALA A 81 23.29 19.45 6.82
CA ALA A 81 24.24 18.90 5.86
C ALA A 81 25.05 17.72 6.40
N ARG A 82 25.43 17.75 7.68
CA ARG A 82 26.15 16.64 8.34
C ARG A 82 25.22 15.45 8.58
N TRP A 83 23.96 15.72 8.93
CA TRP A 83 22.92 14.70 9.06
C TRP A 83 22.61 14.00 7.72
N ALA A 84 22.52 14.75 6.61
CA ALA A 84 22.33 14.16 5.29
C ALA A 84 23.50 13.23 4.90
N ARG A 85 24.74 13.61 5.22
CA ARG A 85 25.92 12.76 4.98
C ARG A 85 25.95 11.51 5.86
N SER A 86 25.44 11.58 7.10
CA SER A 86 25.40 10.41 7.98
C SER A 86 24.32 9.38 7.59
N LEU A 87 23.36 9.75 6.74
CA LEU A 87 22.38 8.83 6.15
C LEU A 87 22.94 8.00 4.98
N LEU A 88 23.99 8.47 4.30
CA LEU A 88 24.55 7.79 3.13
C LEU A 88 24.96 6.32 3.39
N PRO A 89 25.66 6.00 4.51
CA PRO A 89 26.01 4.62 4.87
C PRO A 89 24.81 3.71 5.17
N LEU A 90 23.63 4.28 5.43
CA LEU A 90 22.37 3.54 5.60
C LEU A 90 21.66 3.38 4.25
N PHE A 91 21.60 4.46 3.46
CA PHE A 91 20.87 4.51 2.21
C PHE A 91 21.49 3.58 1.14
N VAL A 92 22.81 3.60 0.99
CA VAL A 92 23.49 2.82 -0.07
C VAL A 92 23.26 1.31 0.08
N PRO A 93 23.46 0.69 1.27
CA PRO A 93 23.17 -0.74 1.45
C PRO A 93 21.70 -1.10 1.24
N LEU A 94 20.77 -0.29 1.77
CA LEU A 94 19.34 -0.54 1.61
C LEU A 94 18.89 -0.45 0.16
N PHE A 95 19.40 0.53 -0.58
CA PHE A 95 19.09 0.70 -1.99
C PHE A 95 19.65 -0.45 -2.84
N ALA A 96 20.90 -0.84 -2.59
CA ALA A 96 21.50 -2.01 -3.24
C ALA A 96 20.76 -3.31 -2.93
N GLY A 97 20.33 -3.51 -1.67
CA GLY A 97 19.52 -4.64 -1.25
C GLY A 97 18.14 -4.67 -1.92
N ALA A 98 17.49 -3.52 -2.04
CA ALA A 98 16.21 -3.38 -2.73
C ALA A 98 16.32 -3.71 -4.23
N LEU A 99 17.36 -3.24 -4.92
CA LEU A 99 17.62 -3.57 -6.33
C LEU A 99 17.86 -5.06 -6.52
N ARG A 100 18.74 -5.66 -5.71
CA ARG A 100 19.00 -7.11 -5.78
C ARG A 100 17.72 -7.93 -5.57
N ARG A 101 16.88 -7.54 -4.60
CA ARG A 101 15.61 -8.23 -4.35
C ARG A 101 14.62 -8.06 -5.50
N ALA A 102 14.62 -6.91 -6.17
CA ALA A 102 13.80 -6.68 -7.34
C ALA A 102 14.23 -7.61 -8.50
N ASP A 103 15.53 -7.75 -8.73
CA ASP A 103 16.09 -8.68 -9.73
C ASP A 103 15.77 -10.14 -9.40
N ASP A 104 16.03 -10.57 -8.16
CA ASP A 104 15.74 -11.93 -7.71
C ASP A 104 14.25 -12.26 -7.85
N LEU A 105 13.37 -11.29 -7.53
CA LEU A 105 11.94 -11.45 -7.72
C LEU A 105 11.57 -11.52 -9.20
N ALA A 106 12.13 -10.67 -10.05
CA ALA A 106 11.85 -10.67 -11.48
C ALA A 106 12.19 -12.03 -12.10
N VAL A 107 13.38 -12.57 -11.81
CA VAL A 107 13.81 -13.90 -12.25
C VAL A 107 12.90 -15.01 -11.69
N ALA A 108 12.50 -14.91 -10.41
CA ALA A 108 11.56 -15.85 -9.80
C ALA A 108 10.15 -15.77 -10.43
N MET A 109 9.73 -14.59 -10.87
CA MET A 109 8.46 -14.39 -11.56
C MET A 109 8.51 -14.97 -12.98
N GLU A 110 9.59 -14.72 -13.73
CA GLU A 110 9.79 -15.24 -15.08
C GLU A 110 9.89 -16.76 -15.10
N SER A 111 10.63 -17.37 -14.16
CA SER A 111 10.72 -18.83 -14.01
C SER A 111 9.38 -19.49 -13.69
N ARG A 112 8.47 -18.79 -13.00
CA ARG A 112 7.07 -19.20 -12.79
C ARG A 112 6.17 -18.87 -13.97
N CYS A 113 6.73 -18.51 -15.12
CA CYS A 113 6.02 -18.09 -16.32
C CYS A 113 5.05 -16.93 -16.08
N TYR A 114 5.38 -16.01 -15.16
CA TYR A 114 4.58 -14.82 -14.92
C TYR A 114 4.64 -13.91 -16.14
N ARG A 115 3.59 -13.95 -16.96
CA ARG A 115 3.34 -12.94 -18.00
C ARG A 115 2.34 -11.92 -17.43
N GLY A 116 2.70 -10.64 -17.43
CA GLY A 116 1.75 -9.56 -17.17
C GLY A 116 0.78 -9.48 -18.34
N GLY A 117 -0.53 -9.54 -18.10
CA GLY A 117 -1.49 -9.50 -19.21
C GLY A 117 -2.83 -10.20 -18.99
N ALA A 118 -3.70 -10.04 -19.99
CA ALA A 118 -5.06 -10.55 -20.04
C ALA A 118 -5.14 -12.08 -19.91
N ASN A 119 -6.24 -12.57 -19.33
CA ASN A 119 -6.53 -13.98 -19.00
C ASN A 119 -5.86 -14.52 -17.72
N ARG A 120 -5.71 -13.69 -16.69
CA ARG A 120 -5.36 -14.16 -15.33
C ARG A 120 -6.58 -14.49 -14.50
N THR A 121 -6.49 -15.57 -13.74
CA THR A 121 -7.43 -15.90 -12.67
C THR A 121 -6.96 -15.31 -11.34
N ARG A 122 -7.88 -14.84 -10.50
CA ARG A 122 -7.57 -14.34 -9.16
C ARG A 122 -7.77 -15.47 -8.15
N MET A 123 -6.72 -15.82 -7.42
CA MET A 123 -6.80 -16.79 -6.33
C MET A 123 -7.62 -16.24 -5.15
N ASN A 124 -7.44 -14.96 -4.81
CA ASN A 124 -8.22 -14.25 -3.80
C ASN A 124 -9.03 -13.13 -4.46
N ALA A 125 -10.23 -13.47 -4.94
CA ALA A 125 -11.18 -12.48 -5.42
C ALA A 125 -11.96 -11.87 -4.25
N LEU A 126 -12.22 -10.55 -4.30
CA LEU A 126 -13.20 -9.94 -3.38
C LEU A 126 -14.58 -10.50 -3.72
N LYS A 127 -15.23 -11.10 -2.72
CA LYS A 127 -16.61 -11.61 -2.83
C LYS A 127 -17.51 -10.73 -2.00
N PHE A 128 -18.61 -10.27 -2.59
CA PHE A 128 -19.64 -9.56 -1.86
C PHE A 128 -20.38 -10.52 -0.95
N SER A 129 -20.46 -10.17 0.34
CA SER A 129 -21.26 -10.86 1.34
C SER A 129 -22.68 -10.28 1.38
N ALA A 130 -23.64 -11.03 1.94
CA ALA A 130 -24.98 -10.53 2.21
C ALA A 130 -24.96 -9.28 3.12
N ALA A 131 -24.00 -9.22 4.05
CA ALA A 131 -23.78 -8.04 4.88
C ALA A 131 -23.40 -6.79 4.07
N ASP A 132 -22.64 -6.95 2.98
CA ASP A 132 -22.22 -5.81 2.15
C ASP A 132 -23.42 -5.16 1.47
N TYR A 133 -24.39 -5.97 1.00
CA TYR A 133 -25.63 -5.46 0.41
C TYR A 133 -26.48 -4.69 1.42
N VAL A 134 -26.57 -5.18 2.67
CA VAL A 134 -27.30 -4.47 3.74
C VAL A 134 -26.62 -3.13 4.05
N VAL A 135 -25.30 -3.10 4.19
CA VAL A 135 -24.53 -1.88 4.48
C VAL A 135 -24.67 -0.86 3.34
N ILE A 136 -24.62 -1.30 2.09
CA ILE A 136 -24.85 -0.42 0.92
C ILE A 136 -26.26 0.16 0.97
N GLY A 137 -27.28 -0.67 1.23
CA GLY A 137 -28.67 -0.22 1.32
C GLY A 137 -28.90 0.83 2.41
N VAL A 138 -28.40 0.57 3.62
CA VAL A 138 -28.48 1.53 4.75
C VAL A 138 -27.75 2.83 4.41
N THR A 139 -26.55 2.74 3.82
CA THR A 139 -25.77 3.93 3.45
C THR A 139 -26.48 4.79 2.41
N MET A 140 -27.10 4.17 1.39
CA MET A 140 -27.89 4.86 0.37
C MET A 140 -29.15 5.51 0.96
N ALA A 141 -29.83 4.84 1.88
CA ALA A 141 -31.00 5.39 2.57
C ALA A 141 -30.66 6.62 3.42
N VAL A 142 -29.55 6.56 4.17
CA VAL A 142 -29.07 7.70 4.97
C VAL A 142 -28.69 8.87 4.05
N LEU A 143 -27.98 8.62 2.94
CA LEU A 143 -27.63 9.65 1.95
C LEU A 143 -28.88 10.32 1.36
N ALA A 144 -29.87 9.53 0.95
CA ALA A 144 -31.13 10.05 0.40
C ALA A 144 -31.89 10.90 1.43
N GLY A 145 -31.95 10.45 2.69
CA GLY A 145 -32.57 11.21 3.78
C GLY A 145 -31.88 12.55 4.04
N VAL A 146 -30.55 12.59 4.04
CA VAL A 146 -29.78 13.83 4.19
C VAL A 146 -30.02 14.79 3.02
N ILE A 147 -30.10 14.29 1.79
CA ILE A 147 -30.38 15.12 0.60
C ILE A 147 -31.81 15.68 0.66
N ALA A 148 -32.80 14.86 1.04
CA ALA A 148 -34.18 15.30 1.19
C ALA A 148 -34.34 16.38 2.28
N LEU A 149 -33.72 16.18 3.45
CA LEU A 149 -33.70 17.17 4.54
C LEU A 149 -32.92 18.46 4.22
N ARG A 150 -32.06 18.43 3.19
CA ARG A 150 -31.37 19.63 2.69
C ARG A 150 -32.23 20.41 1.68
N PHE A 151 -33.13 19.72 0.98
CA PHE A 151 -34.02 20.30 -0.02
C PHE A 151 -35.33 20.86 0.58
N VAL A 152 -35.74 20.35 1.75
CA VAL A 152 -36.81 20.90 2.60
C VAL A 152 -36.26 22.03 3.45
#